data_AF-A0A929P0C6-F1
#
_entry.id   AF-A0A929P0C6-F1
#
_cell.length_a   1.000
_cell.length_b   1.000
_cell.length_c   1.000
_cell.angle_alpha   90.00
_cell.angle_beta   90.00
_cell.angle_gamma   90.00
#
_symmetry.space_group_name_H-M   'P 1'
#
loop_
_entity.id
_entity.type
_entity.pdbx_description
1 polymer ?
#
loop_
_entity_poly.entity_id
_entity_poly.type
_entity_poly.pdbx_seq_one_letter_code
_entity_poly.pdbx_strand_id
1 'polypeptide(L)' 'IEFHEMVEADGKKQMRYMKAIPTGKPCTVCHGETIPPKVQAKITELYPEDKAVGFKVGDLRGAFSITETITK' A
#
# COMPACT_ATOMS: atom_id res chain seq x y z
N ILE A 1 11.64 -4.23 1.58
CA ILE A 1 12.04 -3.99 0.17
C ILE A 1 11.82 -2.51 -0.10
N GLU A 2 12.88 -1.79 -0.39
CA GLU A 2 12.83 -0.36 -0.73
C GLU A 2 13.82 -0.07 -1.85
N PHE A 3 13.46 0.88 -2.71
CA PHE A 3 14.24 1.29 -3.88
C PHE A 3 14.18 2.79 -4.03
N HIS A 4 15.24 3.36 -4.58
CA HIS A 4 15.27 4.75 -4.99
C HIS A 4 16.05 4.94 -6.29
N GLU A 5 15.69 5.95 -7.05
CA GLU A 5 16.34 6.29 -8.31
C GLU A 5 16.24 7.79 -8.60
N MET A 6 17.25 8.30 -9.33
CA MET A 6 17.19 9.62 -9.95
C MET A 6 16.73 9.44 -11.39
N VAL A 7 15.68 10.16 -11.78
CA VAL A 7 15.13 10.13 -13.14
C VAL A 7 15.01 11.53 -13.71
N GLU A 8 15.04 11.64 -15.03
CA GLU A 8 14.61 12.84 -15.74
C GLU A 8 13.17 12.64 -16.21
N ALA A 9 12.26 13.49 -15.75
CA ALA A 9 10.85 13.48 -16.12
C ALA A 9 10.39 14.93 -16.33
N ASP A 10 9.67 15.18 -17.43
CA ASP A 10 9.16 16.51 -17.79
C ASP A 10 10.24 17.61 -17.82
N GLY A 11 11.45 17.25 -18.28
CA GLY A 11 12.59 18.16 -18.35
C GLY A 11 13.19 18.55 -16.98
N LYS A 12 12.79 17.87 -15.89
CA LYS A 12 13.27 18.11 -14.53
C LYS A 12 13.89 16.83 -13.95
N LYS A 13 14.93 17.00 -13.12
CA LYS A 13 15.47 15.90 -12.33
C LYS A 13 14.55 15.63 -11.16
N GLN A 14 14.17 14.36 -10.97
CA GLN A 14 13.36 13.90 -9.85
C GLN A 14 14.08 12.79 -9.10
N MET A 15 13.98 12.81 -7.77
CA MET A 15 14.27 11.66 -6.93
C MET A 15 12.98 10.90 -6.70
N ARG A 16 12.98 9.60 -6.98
CA ARG A 16 11.87 8.70 -6.68
C ARG A 16 12.29 7.70 -5.62
N TYR A 17 11.43 7.47 -4.65
CA TYR A 17 11.59 6.45 -3.62
C TYR A 17 10.32 5.62 -3.54
N MET A 18 10.47 4.30 -3.37
CA MET A 18 9.36 3.40 -3.16
C MET A 18 9.69 2.37 -2.08
N LYS A 19 8.76 2.15 -1.16
CA LYS A 19 8.89 1.17 -0.08
C LYS A 19 7.68 0.25 -0.04
N ALA A 20 7.92 -1.05 -0.17
CA ALA A 20 6.88 -2.07 -0.06
C ALA A 20 6.26 -2.08 1.34
N ILE A 21 4.95 -2.30 1.39
CA ILE A 21 4.17 -2.53 2.62
C ILE A 21 3.77 -4.01 2.63
N PRO A 22 4.57 -4.89 3.25
CA PRO A 22 4.14 -6.25 3.50
C PRO A 22 3.12 -6.28 4.64
N THR A 23 2.17 -7.20 4.58
CA THR A 23 1.20 -7.40 5.66
C THR A 23 1.85 -8.08 6.87
N GLY A 24 1.48 -7.61 8.06
CA GLY A 24 1.70 -8.33 9.32
C GLY A 24 0.42 -8.99 9.84
N LYS A 25 0.53 -9.74 10.94
CA LYS A 25 -0.63 -10.36 11.61
C LYS A 25 -1.76 -9.37 11.95
N PRO A 26 -1.48 -8.14 12.44
CA PRO A 26 -2.56 -7.18 12.71
C PRO A 26 -3.27 -6.71 11.43
N CYS A 27 -2.55 -6.63 10.32
CA CYS A 27 -3.10 -6.19 9.04
C CYS A 27 -4.19 -7.16 8.55
N THR A 28 -3.97 -8.47 8.71
CA THR A 28 -4.87 -9.52 8.24
C THR A 28 -6.15 -9.65 9.07
N VAL A 29 -6.31 -8.90 10.17
CA VAL A 29 -7.57 -8.86 10.93
C VAL A 29 -8.69 -8.22 10.10
N CYS A 30 -8.35 -7.21 9.29
CA CYS A 30 -9.29 -6.49 8.43
C CYS A 30 -9.07 -6.77 6.94
N HIS A 31 -7.85 -7.14 6.55
CA HIS A 31 -7.47 -7.35 5.15
C HIS A 31 -7.23 -8.83 4.82
N GLY A 32 -7.49 -9.75 5.74
CA GLY A 32 -7.15 -11.18 5.57
C GLY A 32 -8.13 -11.97 4.71
N GLU A 33 -7.81 -13.24 4.47
CA GLU A 33 -8.74 -14.23 3.88
C GLU A 33 -9.93 -14.54 4.79
N THR A 34 -9.77 -14.34 6.11
CA THR A 34 -10.84 -14.52 7.10
C THR A 34 -10.92 -13.30 7.98
N ILE A 35 -12.05 -12.59 7.89
CA ILE A 35 -12.31 -11.34 8.61
C ILE A 35 -13.45 -11.58 9.61
N PRO A 36 -13.33 -11.13 10.87
CA PRO A 36 -14.41 -11.28 11.85
C PRO A 36 -15.72 -10.67 11.33
N PRO A 37 -16.89 -11.32 11.48
CA PRO A 37 -18.15 -10.88 10.87
C PRO A 37 -18.53 -9.43 11.18
N LYS A 38 -18.30 -8.98 12.43
CA LYS A 38 -18.57 -7.59 12.84
C LYS A 38 -17.69 -6.57 12.11
N VAL A 39 -16.43 -6.93 11.85
CA VAL A 39 -15.48 -6.08 11.12
C VAL A 39 -15.86 -6.07 9.64
N GLN A 40 -16.13 -7.24 9.04
CA GLN A 40 -16.55 -7.36 7.64
C GLN A 40 -17.84 -6.55 7.37
N ALA A 41 -18.83 -6.65 8.26
CA ALA A 41 -20.07 -5.88 8.14
C ALA A 41 -19.79 -4.37 8.10
N LYS A 42 -18.93 -3.87 8.98
CA LYS A 42 -18.61 -2.43 9.02
C LYS A 42 -17.77 -1.97 7.84
N ILE A 43 -16.84 -2.80 7.36
CA ILE A 43 -16.08 -2.54 6.13
C ILE A 43 -17.03 -2.45 4.95
N THR A 44 -17.95 -3.41 4.79
CA THR A 44 -18.90 -3.45 3.67
C THR A 44 -19.85 -2.24 3.69
N GLU A 45 -20.27 -1.80 4.88
CA GLU A 45 -21.10 -0.59 5.05
C GLU A 45 -20.38 0.68 4.62
N LEU A 46 -19.12 0.87 5.03
CA LEU A 46 -18.36 2.10 4.81
C LEU A 46 -17.62 2.13 3.46
N TYR A 47 -17.25 0.96 2.95
CA TYR A 47 -16.41 0.75 1.77
C TYR A 47 -17.00 -0.40 0.92
N PRO A 48 -18.18 -0.21 0.29
CA PRO A 48 -18.88 -1.27 -0.44
C PRO A 48 -18.10 -1.82 -1.64
N GLU A 49 -17.13 -1.05 -2.15
CA GLU A 49 -16.25 -1.44 -3.26
C GLU A 49 -14.85 -1.83 -2.80
N ASP A 50 -14.65 -2.11 -1.50
CA ASP A 50 -13.34 -2.49 -0.98
C ASP A 50 -12.81 -3.74 -1.67
N LYS A 51 -11.57 -3.65 -2.16
CA LYS A 51 -10.82 -4.75 -2.78
C LYS A 51 -9.63 -5.17 -1.94
N ALA A 52 -9.39 -4.53 -0.80
CA ALA A 52 -8.21 -4.73 0.01
C ALA A 52 -8.37 -5.90 1.01
N VAL A 53 -8.89 -7.04 0.57
CA VAL A 53 -9.09 -8.23 1.42
C VAL A 53 -8.43 -9.47 0.79
N GLY A 54 -8.37 -10.58 1.52
CA GLY A 54 -7.80 -11.82 1.01
C GLY A 54 -6.28 -11.96 1.16
N PHE A 55 -5.62 -11.07 1.90
CA PHE A 55 -4.18 -11.12 2.10
C PHE A 55 -3.76 -12.17 3.15
N LYS A 56 -2.61 -12.80 2.94
CA LYS A 56 -1.88 -13.60 3.94
C LYS A 56 -0.80 -12.75 4.59
N VAL A 57 -0.25 -13.22 5.71
CA VAL A 57 0.88 -12.55 6.36
C VAL A 57 2.11 -12.63 5.45
N GLY A 58 2.75 -11.49 5.21
CA GLY A 58 3.91 -11.37 4.32
C GLY A 58 3.55 -10.98 2.87
N ASP A 59 2.27 -11.06 2.48
CA ASP A 59 1.83 -10.60 1.16
C ASP A 59 2.07 -9.10 0.98
N LEU A 60 2.27 -8.70 -0.29
CA LEU A 60 2.43 -7.30 -0.64
C LEU A 60 1.08 -6.59 -0.63
N ARG A 61 0.82 -5.77 0.40
CA ARG A 61 -0.40 -4.95 0.48
C ARG A 61 -0.38 -3.77 -0.49
N GLY A 62 0.81 -3.24 -0.76
CA GLY A 62 1.01 -2.05 -1.57
C GLY A 62 2.39 -1.46 -1.31
N ALA A 63 2.56 -0.16 -1.56
CA ALA A 63 3.81 0.54 -1.31
C ALA A 63 3.58 2.02 -1.02
N PHE A 64 4.49 2.63 -0.26
CA PHE A 64 4.64 4.08 -0.23
C PHE A 64 5.49 4.51 -1.41
N SER A 65 5.08 5.57 -2.11
CA SER A 65 5.83 6.17 -3.21
C SER A 65 6.00 7.66 -2.95
N ILE A 66 7.23 8.15 -3.10
CA ILE A 66 7.60 9.56 -2.97
C ILE A 66 8.27 9.97 -4.28
N THR A 67 7.88 11.11 -4.82
CA THR A 67 8.53 11.75 -5.95
C THR A 67 8.82 13.20 -5.57
N GLU A 68 10.09 13.58 -5.62
CA GLU A 68 10.54 14.93 -5.32
C GLU A 68 11.26 15.51 -6.54
N THR A 69 10.84 16.70 -6.97
CA THR A 69 11.54 17.43 -8.02
C THR A 69 12.71 18.18 -7.41
N ILE A 70 13.91 17.94 -7.93
CA ILE A 70 15.12 18.60 -7.45
C ILE A 70 15.21 19.97 -8.10
N THR A 71 14.93 21.01 -7.33
CA THR A 71 15.24 22.39 -7.71
C THR A 71 16.69 22.70 -7.38
N LYS A 72 17.35 23.44 -8.28
CA LYS A 72 18.74 23.86 -8.13
C LYS A 72 18.90 24.90 -7.03
#